data_AF-A0A1V5WXL8-F1
#
_entry.id   AF-A0A1V5WXL8-F1
#
_cell.length_a   1.000
_cell.length_b   1.000
_cell.length_c   1.000
_cell.angle_alpha   90.00
_cell.angle_beta   90.00
_cell.angle_gamma   90.00
#
_symmetry.space_group_name_H-M   'P 1'
#
loop_
_entity.id
_entity.type
_entity.pdbx_description
1 polymer ?
#
loop_
_entity_poly.entity_id
_entity_poly.type
_entity_poly.pdbx_seq_one_letter_code
_entity_poly.pdbx_strand_id
1 'polypeptide(L)'
;MSQGQTPPTPRESALVFAEGARSGWIASDLIAWMNEHLIAPKRLDTRDGRVHQVVEHGCPTIVFNGATPITPAIRTQTASQVPSLVASARERVIHALRATVRTGETSFVNTALYAGRVARERGPLSKPHWHVYVTEDDALSDQVLALFAADALTHPVDYERNIAVCDVCGAIVFSQSPSRHGCEAHPFGAVEPRSGHWTHSRTNARS
;
A
#
# COMPACT_ATOMS: atom_id res chain seq x y z
N MET A 1 -9.46 0.62 -31.54
CA MET A 1 -10.01 -0.56 -30.83
C MET A 1 -8.83 -1.20 -30.09
N SER A 2 -8.53 -0.73 -28.88
CA SER A 2 -7.41 -1.25 -28.09
C SER A 2 -7.81 -2.60 -27.49
N GLN A 3 -6.90 -3.56 -27.61
CA GLN A 3 -7.09 -4.95 -27.18
C GLN A 3 -7.45 -5.01 -25.69
N GLY A 4 -8.40 -5.89 -25.35
CA GLY A 4 -8.96 -6.08 -24.01
C GLY A 4 -7.93 -6.62 -23.03
N GLN A 5 -7.11 -5.74 -22.48
CA GLN A 5 -6.23 -6.05 -21.37
C GLN A 5 -7.10 -6.17 -20.11
N THR A 6 -7.05 -7.32 -19.46
CA THR A 6 -7.73 -7.55 -18.18
C THR A 6 -7.26 -6.48 -17.19
N PRO A 7 -8.17 -5.79 -16.49
CA PRO A 7 -7.76 -4.77 -15.51
C PRO A 7 -6.92 -5.43 -14.40
N PRO A 8 -5.91 -4.73 -13.85
CA PRO A 8 -5.07 -5.25 -12.78
C PRO A 8 -5.93 -5.62 -11.58
N THR A 9 -5.64 -6.73 -10.91
CA THR A 9 -6.37 -7.15 -9.71
C THR A 9 -6.14 -6.16 -8.55
N PRO A 10 -7.02 -6.14 -7.52
CA PRO A 10 -6.80 -5.29 -6.35
C PRO A 10 -5.46 -5.56 -5.66
N ARG A 11 -5.05 -6.84 -5.56
CA ARG A 11 -3.74 -7.23 -5.02
C ARG A 11 -2.58 -6.60 -5.78
N GLU A 12 -2.55 -6.76 -7.10
CA GLU A 12 -1.49 -6.20 -7.95
C GLU A 12 -1.44 -4.68 -7.82
N SER A 13 -2.59 -4.01 -7.90
CA SER A 13 -2.69 -2.56 -7.72
C SER A 13 -2.10 -2.08 -6.39
N ALA A 14 -2.40 -2.77 -5.29
CA ALA A 14 -1.90 -2.41 -3.97
C ALA A 14 -0.40 -2.67 -3.80
N LEU A 15 0.11 -3.77 -4.37
CA LEU A 15 1.54 -4.11 -4.34
C LEU A 15 2.37 -3.15 -5.18
N VAL A 16 1.90 -2.77 -6.38
CA VAL A 16 2.56 -1.77 -7.23
C VAL A 16 2.69 -0.44 -6.48
N PHE A 17 1.64 -0.01 -5.77
CA PHE A 17 1.72 1.17 -4.91
C PHE A 17 2.79 1.02 -3.84
N ALA A 18 2.74 -0.05 -3.03
CA ALA A 18 3.62 -0.21 -1.89
C ALA A 18 5.11 -0.28 -2.30
N GLU A 19 5.41 -0.89 -3.44
CA GLU A 19 6.76 -1.00 -3.97
C GLU A 19 7.24 0.26 -4.68
N GLY A 20 6.36 0.89 -5.44
CA GLY A 20 6.65 2.15 -6.11
C GLY A 20 6.90 3.30 -5.13
N ALA A 21 6.05 3.40 -4.09
CA ALA A 21 6.24 4.31 -2.98
C ALA A 21 7.59 4.10 -2.26
N ARG A 22 8.02 2.84 -2.10
CA ARG A 22 9.34 2.50 -1.55
C ARG A 22 10.49 2.97 -2.45
N SER A 23 10.26 2.99 -3.76
CA SER A 23 11.24 3.38 -4.77
C SER A 23 11.33 4.90 -4.99
N GLY A 24 10.57 5.70 -4.25
CA GLY A 24 10.65 7.16 -4.29
C GLY A 24 9.81 7.79 -5.40
N TRP A 25 8.58 7.33 -5.59
CA TRP A 25 7.64 7.88 -6.56
C TRP A 25 7.52 9.40 -6.54
N ILE A 26 7.48 9.95 -7.75
CA ILE A 26 7.17 11.36 -8.01
C ILE A 26 5.72 11.52 -8.48
N ALA A 27 5.30 12.77 -8.70
CA ALA A 27 3.93 13.11 -9.12
C ALA A 27 3.46 12.33 -10.35
N SER A 28 4.31 12.17 -11.38
CA SER A 28 3.94 11.42 -12.59
C SER A 28 3.67 9.95 -12.32
N ASP A 29 4.42 9.33 -11.41
CA ASP A 29 4.28 7.91 -11.09
C ASP A 29 2.96 7.67 -10.34
N LEU A 30 2.65 8.55 -9.36
CA LEU A 30 1.40 8.49 -8.63
C LEU A 30 0.19 8.67 -9.57
N ILE A 31 0.23 9.67 -10.46
CA ILE A 31 -0.85 9.90 -11.43
C ILE A 31 -1.00 8.70 -12.36
N ALA A 32 0.10 8.16 -12.88
CA ALA A 32 0.08 6.98 -13.74
C ALA A 32 -0.56 5.79 -13.02
N TRP A 33 -0.15 5.55 -11.77
CA TRP A 33 -0.72 4.48 -10.95
C TRP A 33 -2.22 4.69 -10.70
N MET A 34 -2.68 5.89 -10.33
CA MET A 34 -4.11 6.14 -10.10
C MET A 34 -4.93 5.91 -11.38
N ASN A 35 -4.43 6.37 -12.53
CA ASN A 35 -5.08 6.16 -13.81
C ASN A 35 -5.21 4.67 -14.15
N GLU A 36 -4.14 3.90 -14.02
CA GLU A 36 -4.09 2.49 -14.40
C GLU A 36 -4.80 1.57 -13.40
N HIS A 37 -4.67 1.85 -12.10
CA HIS A 37 -5.06 0.92 -11.04
C HIS A 37 -6.34 1.31 -10.31
N LEU A 38 -6.79 2.56 -10.41
CA LEU A 38 -8.03 3.04 -9.78
C LEU A 38 -9.06 3.49 -10.82
N ILE A 39 -8.72 4.40 -11.72
CA ILE A 39 -9.68 5.01 -12.65
C ILE A 39 -10.05 4.05 -13.78
N ALA A 40 -9.08 3.49 -14.51
CA ALA A 40 -9.36 2.56 -15.62
C ALA A 40 -10.15 1.32 -15.17
N PRO A 41 -9.89 0.72 -14.00
CA PRO A 41 -10.69 -0.37 -13.44
C PRO A 41 -12.01 0.09 -12.79
N LYS A 42 -12.37 1.38 -12.86
CA LYS A 42 -13.58 2.00 -12.29
C LYS A 42 -13.72 1.90 -10.77
N ARG A 43 -12.60 1.89 -10.05
CA ARG A 43 -12.55 1.86 -8.58
C ARG A 43 -12.62 3.25 -7.95
N LEU A 44 -12.13 4.25 -8.66
CA LEU A 44 -12.21 5.65 -8.30
C LEU A 44 -13.14 6.37 -9.27
N ASP A 45 -14.24 6.89 -8.75
CA ASP A 45 -15.15 7.70 -9.56
C ASP A 45 -14.59 9.13 -9.68
N THR A 46 -14.38 9.57 -10.91
CA THR A 46 -13.87 10.91 -11.22
C THR A 46 -14.76 11.50 -12.30
N ARG A 47 -15.06 12.80 -12.18
CA ARG A 47 -16.03 13.46 -13.05
C ARG A 47 -15.64 13.42 -14.54
N ASP A 48 -14.34 13.50 -14.82
CA ASP A 48 -13.80 13.58 -16.18
C ASP A 48 -12.76 12.48 -16.50
N GLY A 49 -12.67 11.44 -15.66
CA GLY A 49 -11.71 10.37 -15.83
C GLY A 49 -10.29 10.76 -15.42
N ARG A 50 -10.10 11.81 -14.60
CA ARG A 50 -8.79 12.28 -14.15
C ARG A 50 -8.80 12.52 -12.64
N VAL A 51 -7.63 12.33 -12.03
CA VAL A 51 -7.40 12.77 -10.65
C VAL A 51 -7.26 14.29 -10.60
N HIS A 52 -8.03 14.91 -9.72
CA HIS A 52 -8.02 16.32 -9.39
C HIS A 52 -7.29 16.60 -8.08
N GLN A 53 -7.37 15.67 -7.13
CA GLN A 53 -6.68 15.82 -5.86
C GLN A 53 -6.31 14.48 -5.23
N VAL A 54 -5.30 14.53 -4.37
CA VAL A 54 -4.96 13.42 -3.48
C VAL A 54 -4.84 13.96 -2.07
N VAL A 55 -5.53 13.30 -1.17
CA VAL A 55 -5.53 13.57 0.27
C VAL A 55 -4.74 12.46 0.96
N GLU A 56 -4.01 12.79 2.02
CA GLU A 56 -3.43 11.81 2.93
C GLU A 56 -3.44 12.36 4.36
N HIS A 57 -3.60 11.47 5.34
CA HIS A 57 -3.65 11.85 6.74
C HIS A 57 -2.35 12.55 7.17
N GLY A 58 -2.50 13.73 7.78
CA GLY A 58 -1.36 14.53 8.25
C GLY A 58 -0.52 15.16 7.16
N CYS A 59 -0.94 15.09 5.89
CA CYS A 59 -0.28 15.73 4.76
C CYS A 59 -1.17 16.85 4.17
N PRO A 60 -0.58 17.89 3.55
CA PRO A 60 -1.35 18.84 2.76
C PRO A 60 -2.03 18.14 1.58
N THR A 61 -3.26 18.56 1.25
CA THR A 61 -3.94 18.11 0.03
C THR A 61 -3.15 18.55 -1.20
N ILE A 62 -2.88 17.60 -2.09
CA ILE A 62 -2.17 17.84 -3.35
C ILE A 62 -3.20 17.93 -4.46
N VAL A 63 -3.29 19.09 -5.10
CA VAL A 63 -4.21 19.33 -6.23
C VAL A 63 -3.48 19.09 -7.56
N PHE A 64 -4.02 18.18 -8.36
CA PHE A 64 -3.67 17.91 -9.74
C PHE A 64 -4.62 18.70 -10.66
N ASN A 65 -4.33 19.98 -10.88
CA ASN A 65 -5.07 20.76 -11.86
C ASN A 65 -4.89 20.10 -13.23
N GLY A 66 -5.95 19.47 -13.76
CA GLY A 66 -5.95 18.72 -15.01
C GLY A 66 -5.06 19.36 -16.07
N ALA A 67 -3.84 18.83 -16.21
CA ALA A 67 -2.77 19.22 -17.13
C ALA A 67 -2.29 20.70 -17.17
N THR A 68 -2.94 21.68 -16.55
CA THR A 68 -2.51 23.09 -16.62
C THR A 68 -2.51 23.79 -15.25
N PRO A 69 -1.32 23.94 -14.63
CA PRO A 69 -1.12 24.87 -13.52
C PRO A 69 -1.34 26.31 -14.01
N ILE A 70 -2.06 27.12 -13.23
CA ILE A 70 -2.23 28.57 -13.48
C ILE A 70 -0.87 29.29 -13.39
N THR A 71 0.07 28.75 -12.62
CA THR A 71 1.44 29.27 -12.49
C THR A 71 2.49 28.15 -12.28
N PRO A 72 3.75 28.36 -12.72
CA PRO A 72 4.86 27.42 -12.50
C PRO A 72 5.15 27.13 -11.03
N ALA A 73 4.91 28.10 -10.14
CA ALA A 73 5.19 27.98 -8.71
C ALA A 73 4.34 26.90 -8.02
N ILE A 74 3.04 26.84 -8.35
CA ILE A 74 2.13 25.83 -7.80
C ILE A 74 2.55 24.43 -8.27
N ARG A 75 2.96 24.29 -9.55
CA ARG A 75 3.45 23.02 -10.09
C ARG A 75 4.67 22.49 -9.33
N THR A 76 5.63 23.36 -9.04
CA THR A 76 6.85 22.99 -8.31
C THR A 76 6.55 22.58 -6.87
N GLN A 77 5.60 23.26 -6.22
CA GLN A 77 5.19 22.94 -4.85
C GLN A 77 4.44 21.61 -4.76
N THR A 78 3.47 21.37 -5.65
CA THR A 78 2.76 20.07 -5.75
C THR A 78 3.76 18.94 -5.99
N ALA A 79 4.71 19.12 -6.91
CA ALA A 79 5.70 18.09 -7.24
C ALA A 79 6.65 17.76 -6.07
N SER A 80 7.03 18.74 -5.24
CA SER A 80 7.92 18.50 -4.10
C SER A 80 7.22 17.83 -2.91
N GLN A 81 5.89 17.92 -2.82
CA GLN A 81 5.10 17.35 -1.73
C GLN A 81 4.70 15.89 -1.96
N VAL A 82 4.61 15.43 -3.21
CA VAL A 82 4.18 14.05 -3.54
C VAL A 82 5.05 12.99 -2.87
N PRO A 83 6.39 13.04 -2.88
CA PRO A 83 7.21 11.99 -2.27
C PRO A 83 6.91 11.80 -0.77
N SER A 84 6.73 12.88 -0.02
CA SER A 84 6.37 12.82 1.40
C SER A 84 4.96 12.28 1.63
N LEU A 85 4.00 12.69 0.79
CA LEU A 85 2.63 12.19 0.85
C LEU A 85 2.58 10.68 0.60
N VAL A 86 3.25 10.21 -0.46
CA VAL A 86 3.29 8.79 -0.83
C VAL A 86 4.01 7.95 0.22
N ALA A 87 5.10 8.48 0.79
CA ALA A 87 5.81 7.82 1.89
C ALA A 87 4.92 7.68 3.15
N SER A 88 4.19 8.74 3.51
CA SER A 88 3.24 8.72 4.65
C SER A 88 2.12 7.71 4.42
N ALA A 89 1.50 7.74 3.23
CA ALA A 89 0.45 6.80 2.87
C ALA A 89 0.94 5.34 2.96
N ARG A 90 2.14 5.07 2.41
CA ARG A 90 2.78 3.76 2.49
C ARG A 90 3.02 3.34 3.93
N GLU A 91 3.57 4.21 4.78
CA GLU A 91 3.84 3.89 6.17
C GLU A 91 2.58 3.43 6.91
N ARG A 92 1.45 4.12 6.70
CA ARG A 92 0.15 3.73 7.27
C ARG A 92 -0.34 2.37 6.75
N VAL A 93 -0.19 2.11 5.46
CA VAL A 93 -0.52 0.80 4.86
C VAL A 93 0.32 -0.31 5.51
N ILE A 94 1.65 -0.11 5.62
CA ILE A 94 2.56 -1.07 6.25
C ILE A 94 2.21 -1.28 7.72
N HIS A 95 1.87 -0.22 8.44
CA HIS A 95 1.46 -0.33 9.84
C HIS A 95 0.21 -1.20 10.00
N ALA A 96 -0.83 -0.98 9.18
CA ALA A 96 -2.06 -1.77 9.21
C ALA A 96 -1.82 -3.25 8.87
N LEU A 97 -1.00 -3.53 7.85
CA LEU A 97 -0.68 -4.91 7.46
C LEU A 97 0.22 -5.62 8.49
N ARG A 98 1.17 -4.92 9.13
CA ARG A 98 1.95 -5.47 10.25
C ARG A 98 1.07 -5.84 11.44
N ALA A 99 0.04 -5.04 11.74
CA ALA A 99 -0.93 -5.40 12.76
C ALA A 99 -1.66 -6.71 12.41
N THR A 100 -2.05 -6.88 11.14
CA THR A 100 -2.65 -8.11 10.63
C THR A 100 -1.69 -9.30 10.76
N VAL A 101 -0.42 -9.14 10.38
CA VAL A 101 0.60 -10.21 10.52
C VAL A 101 0.78 -10.65 11.97
N ARG A 102 0.80 -9.69 12.91
CA ARG A 102 1.05 -9.96 14.34
C ARG A 102 -0.15 -10.58 15.06
N THR A 103 -1.35 -10.10 14.76
CA THR A 103 -2.56 -10.44 15.52
C THR A 103 -3.47 -11.43 14.80
N GLY A 104 -3.34 -11.54 13.48
CA GLY A 104 -4.31 -12.22 12.61
C GLY A 104 -5.56 -11.39 12.32
N GLU A 105 -5.76 -10.25 12.98
CA GLU A 105 -6.94 -9.42 12.80
C GLU A 105 -6.82 -8.54 11.55
N THR A 106 -7.83 -8.59 10.68
CA THR A 106 -7.92 -7.80 9.45
C THR A 106 -8.76 -6.54 9.67
N SER A 107 -8.40 -5.72 10.67
CA SER A 107 -9.18 -4.52 11.03
C SER A 107 -9.39 -3.55 9.86
N PHE A 108 -8.42 -3.45 8.94
CA PHE A 108 -8.54 -2.65 7.71
C PHE A 108 -9.67 -3.13 6.79
N VAL A 109 -10.03 -4.42 6.79
CA VAL A 109 -11.17 -4.97 6.04
C VAL A 109 -12.46 -4.42 6.60
N ASN A 110 -12.63 -4.46 7.92
CA ASN A 110 -13.83 -3.93 8.58
C ASN A 110 -13.96 -2.41 8.34
N THR A 111 -12.86 -1.67 8.46
CA THR A 111 -12.84 -0.23 8.16
C THR A 111 -13.27 0.05 6.72
N ALA A 112 -12.78 -0.72 5.74
CA ALA A 112 -13.14 -0.55 4.35
C ALA A 112 -14.62 -0.89 4.07
N LEU A 113 -15.15 -1.95 4.69
CA LEU A 113 -16.57 -2.31 4.58
C LEU A 113 -17.49 -1.26 5.19
N TYR A 114 -17.20 -0.80 6.41
CA TYR A 114 -18.01 0.20 7.10
C TYR A 114 -17.96 1.57 6.44
N ALA A 115 -16.83 1.94 5.84
CA ALA A 115 -16.71 3.16 5.05
C ALA A 115 -17.37 3.06 3.66
N GLY A 116 -17.93 1.89 3.30
CA GLY A 116 -18.53 1.67 1.97
C GLY A 116 -17.51 1.60 0.83
N ARG A 117 -16.22 1.49 1.14
CA ARG A 117 -15.13 1.46 0.14
C ARG A 117 -14.97 0.12 -0.55
N VAL A 118 -15.58 -0.92 0.00
CA VAL A 118 -15.62 -2.24 -0.61
C VAL A 118 -17.04 -2.77 -0.53
N ALA A 119 -17.55 -3.23 -1.66
CA ALA A 119 -18.90 -3.78 -1.77
C ALA A 119 -18.90 -5.09 -2.54
N ARG A 120 -19.85 -5.96 -2.20
CA ARG A 120 -20.03 -7.26 -2.87
C ARG A 120 -20.91 -7.08 -4.09
N GLU A 121 -20.40 -7.46 -5.25
CA GLU A 121 -21.12 -7.40 -6.51
C GLU A 121 -21.41 -8.78 -7.09
N ARG A 122 -22.50 -8.86 -7.84
CA ARG A 122 -22.83 -10.05 -8.64
C ARG A 122 -22.02 -9.99 -9.92
N GLY A 123 -21.05 -10.89 -10.07
CA GLY A 123 -20.28 -11.01 -11.30
C GLY A 123 -21.09 -11.61 -12.47
N PRO A 124 -20.57 -11.56 -13.70
CA PRO A 124 -21.23 -12.05 -14.92
C PRO A 124 -21.60 -13.55 -14.89
N LEU A 125 -20.99 -14.32 -14.00
CA LEU A 125 -21.21 -15.76 -13.82
C LEU A 125 -21.84 -16.12 -12.47
N SER A 126 -22.54 -15.17 -11.83
CA SER A 126 -23.12 -15.33 -10.48
C SER A 126 -22.12 -15.62 -9.36
N LYS A 127 -20.81 -15.64 -9.64
CA LYS A 127 -19.80 -15.63 -8.60
C LYS A 127 -19.73 -14.23 -8.00
N PRO A 128 -19.95 -14.09 -6.69
CA PRO A 128 -19.80 -12.82 -6.03
C PRO A 128 -18.33 -12.40 -6.08
N HIS A 129 -18.07 -11.14 -6.39
CA HIS A 129 -16.73 -10.56 -6.31
C HIS A 129 -16.79 -9.27 -5.49
N TRP A 130 -15.65 -8.88 -4.92
CA TRP A 130 -15.54 -7.66 -4.14
C TRP A 130 -15.00 -6.55 -5.02
N HIS A 131 -15.76 -5.47 -5.12
CA HIS A 131 -15.40 -4.29 -5.89
C HIS A 131 -15.00 -3.16 -4.93
N VAL A 132 -14.02 -2.35 -5.35
CA VAL A 132 -13.52 -1.19 -4.58
C VAL A 132 -14.19 0.08 -5.07
N TYR A 133 -14.71 0.88 -4.17
CA TYR A 133 -15.41 2.14 -4.42
C TYR A 133 -14.78 3.25 -3.58
N VAL A 134 -13.75 3.89 -4.12
CA VAL A 134 -13.07 4.99 -3.44
C VAL A 134 -13.38 6.32 -4.11
N THR A 135 -13.17 7.39 -3.37
CA THR A 135 -13.36 8.77 -3.80
C THR A 135 -12.05 9.55 -3.66
N GLU A 136 -11.97 10.72 -4.28
CA GLU A 136 -10.79 11.60 -4.14
C GLU A 136 -10.64 12.18 -2.72
N ASP A 137 -11.71 12.16 -1.94
CA ASP A 137 -11.72 12.61 -0.54
C ASP A 137 -11.22 11.52 0.42
N ASP A 138 -11.16 10.26 -0.02
CA ASP A 138 -10.52 9.21 0.74
C ASP A 138 -9.01 9.42 0.76
N ALA A 139 -8.39 9.26 1.95
CA ALA A 139 -6.95 9.30 2.06
C ALA A 139 -6.29 8.22 1.18
N LEU A 140 -5.15 8.53 0.57
CA LEU A 140 -4.44 7.60 -0.32
C LEU A 140 -4.14 6.25 0.36
N SER A 141 -3.76 6.27 1.64
CA SER A 141 -3.60 5.06 2.44
C SER A 141 -4.90 4.25 2.58
N ASP A 142 -6.03 4.91 2.76
CA ASP A 142 -7.34 4.26 2.81
C ASP A 142 -7.75 3.68 1.45
N GLN A 143 -7.43 4.36 0.34
CA GLN A 143 -7.66 3.85 -1.01
C GLN A 143 -6.87 2.57 -1.27
N VAL A 144 -5.58 2.56 -0.88
CA VAL A 144 -4.71 1.38 -1.00
C VAL A 144 -5.15 0.25 -0.06
N LEU A 145 -5.58 0.57 1.16
CA LEU A 145 -6.13 -0.42 2.09
C LEU A 145 -7.45 -1.01 1.61
N ALA A 146 -8.28 -0.25 0.88
CA ALA A 146 -9.48 -0.79 0.26
C ALA A 146 -9.15 -1.82 -0.83
N LEU A 147 -8.07 -1.62 -1.60
CA LEU A 147 -7.57 -2.62 -2.56
C LEU A 147 -7.13 -3.91 -1.85
N PHE A 148 -6.34 -3.82 -0.78
CA PHE A 148 -6.00 -4.98 0.04
C PHE A 148 -7.24 -5.62 0.66
N ALA A 149 -8.24 -4.84 1.07
CA ALA A 149 -9.44 -5.37 1.71
C ALA A 149 -10.29 -6.18 0.74
N ALA A 150 -10.51 -5.69 -0.48
CA ALA A 150 -11.22 -6.44 -1.52
C ALA A 150 -10.50 -7.75 -1.87
N ASP A 151 -9.16 -7.72 -1.91
CA ASP A 151 -8.38 -8.93 -2.12
C ASP A 151 -8.45 -9.91 -0.93
N ALA A 152 -8.35 -9.42 0.31
CA ALA A 152 -8.46 -10.23 1.52
C ALA A 152 -9.83 -10.92 1.66
N LEU A 153 -10.89 -10.23 1.26
CA LEU A 153 -12.24 -10.80 1.23
C LEU A 153 -12.42 -11.86 0.12
N THR A 154 -11.57 -11.82 -0.91
CA THR A 154 -11.57 -12.81 -2.00
C THR A 154 -10.66 -13.99 -1.67
N HIS A 155 -9.52 -13.74 -1.01
CA HIS A 155 -8.45 -14.69 -0.73
C HIS A 155 -8.05 -14.68 0.76
N PRO A 156 -8.95 -14.99 1.71
CA PRO A 156 -8.69 -14.82 3.14
C PRO A 156 -7.51 -15.65 3.65
N VAL A 157 -7.33 -16.87 3.13
CA VAL A 157 -6.23 -17.79 3.49
C VAL A 157 -4.86 -17.15 3.26
N ASP A 158 -4.72 -16.31 2.23
CA ASP A 158 -3.46 -15.64 1.94
C ASP A 158 -3.09 -14.62 3.01
N TYR A 159 -4.07 -13.91 3.59
CA TYR A 159 -3.83 -12.92 4.66
C TYR A 159 -3.67 -13.58 6.02
N GLU A 160 -4.30 -14.74 6.22
CA GLU A 160 -4.12 -15.52 7.44
C GLU A 160 -2.73 -16.15 7.51
N ARG A 161 -2.25 -16.73 6.39
CA ARG A 161 -1.10 -17.64 6.40
C ARG A 161 0.09 -17.19 5.57
N ASN A 162 -0.14 -16.53 4.45
CA ASN A 162 0.89 -16.31 3.42
C ASN A 162 1.42 -14.87 3.40
N ILE A 163 0.71 -13.91 4.01
CA ILE A 163 1.18 -12.52 4.06
C ILE A 163 2.35 -12.39 5.04
N ALA A 164 3.41 -11.78 4.53
CA ALA A 164 4.58 -11.33 5.27
C ALA A 164 4.80 -9.84 5.01
N VAL A 165 5.20 -9.11 6.04
CA VAL A 165 5.57 -7.69 5.93
C VAL A 165 6.93 -7.49 6.59
N CYS A 166 7.93 -7.09 5.82
CA CYS A 166 9.28 -6.92 6.31
C CYS A 166 9.36 -5.81 7.37
N ASP A 167 9.93 -6.09 8.54
CA ASP A 167 10.09 -5.09 9.60
C ASP A 167 11.13 -4.00 9.25
N VAL A 168 12.08 -4.31 8.37
CA VAL A 168 13.15 -3.38 7.96
C VAL A 168 12.68 -2.43 6.86
N CYS A 169 12.25 -2.97 5.71
CA CYS A 169 11.94 -2.14 4.54
C CYS A 169 10.43 -2.03 4.24
N GLY A 170 9.57 -2.75 4.97
CA GLY A 170 8.13 -2.77 4.72
C GLY A 170 7.74 -3.45 3.40
N ALA A 171 8.61 -4.26 2.79
CA ALA A 171 8.22 -5.07 1.63
C ALA A 171 7.07 -6.03 2.01
N ILE A 172 6.05 -6.11 1.16
CA ILE A 172 4.89 -6.97 1.34
C ILE A 172 5.05 -8.16 0.40
N VAL A 173 4.99 -9.38 0.93
CA VAL A 173 5.16 -10.61 0.15
C VAL A 173 4.03 -11.57 0.52
N PHE A 174 3.47 -12.23 -0.47
CA PHE A 174 2.54 -13.35 -0.29
C PHE A 174 3.27 -14.63 -0.65
N SER A 175 3.87 -15.28 0.36
CA SER A 175 4.59 -16.54 0.17
C SER A 175 4.62 -17.35 1.45
N GLN A 176 4.87 -18.65 1.32
CA GLN A 176 5.18 -19.52 2.46
C GLN A 176 6.63 -19.27 2.91
N SER A 177 6.90 -18.07 3.42
CA SER A 177 8.21 -17.68 3.94
C SER A 177 8.42 -18.31 5.34
N PRO A 178 9.66 -18.71 5.69
CA PRO A 178 9.98 -19.12 7.06
C PRO A 178 9.78 -18.00 8.10
N SER A 179 9.70 -16.73 7.68
CA SER A 179 9.39 -15.59 8.53
C SER A 179 8.33 -14.69 7.92
N ARG A 180 7.28 -14.38 8.70
CA ARG A 180 6.26 -13.39 8.34
C ARG A 180 6.71 -11.93 8.52
N HIS A 181 7.90 -11.73 9.08
CA HIS A 181 8.51 -10.42 9.38
C HIS A 181 9.68 -10.07 8.46
N GLY A 182 10.01 -10.96 7.51
CA GLY A 182 11.13 -10.82 6.60
C GLY A 182 10.71 -10.62 5.15
N CYS A 183 11.71 -10.34 4.31
CA CYS A 183 11.62 -10.42 2.86
C CYS A 183 12.88 -11.07 2.30
N GLU A 184 12.99 -11.24 0.98
CA GLU A 184 14.18 -11.83 0.35
C GLU A 184 15.48 -11.12 0.72
N ALA A 185 15.47 -9.79 0.79
CA ALA A 185 16.63 -8.99 1.21
C ALA A 185 16.85 -8.98 2.74
N HIS A 186 15.82 -9.29 3.53
CA HIS A 186 15.87 -9.31 5.00
C HIS A 186 15.19 -10.57 5.54
N PRO A 187 15.78 -11.77 5.38
CA PRO A 187 15.07 -13.04 5.60
C PRO A 187 14.51 -13.21 7.02
N PHE A 188 15.13 -12.58 8.02
CA PHE A 188 14.73 -12.65 9.42
C PHE A 188 14.07 -11.37 9.94
N GLY A 189 13.78 -10.39 9.07
CA GLY A 189 13.28 -9.09 9.50
C GLY A 189 14.29 -8.30 10.34
N ALA A 190 13.80 -7.46 11.25
CA ALA A 190 14.64 -6.59 12.10
C ALA A 190 15.33 -7.33 13.27
N VAL A 191 15.57 -8.64 13.15
CA VAL A 191 16.37 -9.36 14.15
C VAL A 191 17.80 -8.82 14.08
N GLU A 192 18.13 -7.92 15.00
CA GLU A 192 19.53 -7.53 15.24
C GLU A 192 20.35 -8.81 15.41
N PRO A 193 21.52 -8.93 14.75
CA PRO A 193 22.46 -9.95 15.15
C PRO A 193 22.80 -9.67 16.61
N ARG A 194 22.42 -10.56 17.53
CA ARG A 194 22.90 -10.53 18.91
C ARG A 194 24.42 -10.48 18.83
N SER A 195 25.00 -9.31 19.01
CA SER A 195 26.43 -9.13 19.15
C SER A 195 26.81 -9.83 20.45
N GLY A 196 27.12 -11.11 20.33
CA GLY A 196 27.66 -11.92 21.41
C GLY A 196 29.01 -11.35 21.81
N HIS A 197 29.00 -10.40 22.74
CA HIS A 197 30.20 -9.92 23.38
C HIS A 197 30.68 -11.00 24.37
N TRP A 198 31.39 -12.00 23.84
CA TRP A 198 32.26 -12.86 24.64
C TRP A 198 33.60 -12.15 24.81
N THR A 199 33.84 -11.61 25.99
CA THR A 199 35.21 -11.34 26.47
C THR A 199 35.37 -12.02 27.83
N HIS A 200 35.82 -13.27 27.78
CA HIS A 200 36.57 -13.84 28.89
C HIS A 200 37.87 -13.05 29.04
N SER A 201 38.04 -12.36 30.16
CA SER A 201 39.36 -11.97 30.64
C SER A 201 39.47 -12.38 32.10
N ARG A 202 40.06 -13.56 32.30
CA ARG A 202 40.63 -13.97 33.58
C ARG A 202 41.87 -13.10 33.81
N THR A 203 41.79 -12.18 34.75
CA THR A 203 42.99 -11.52 35.27
C THR A 203 43.57 -12.41 36.36
N ASN A 204 44.72 -13.02 36.05
CA ASN A 204 45.57 -13.68 37.04
C ASN A 204 46.09 -12.64 38.04
N ALA A 205 45.75 -12.79 39.31
CA ALA A 205 46.51 -12.17 40.40
C ALA A 205 47.67 -13.11 40.75
N ARG A 206 48.90 -12.71 40.41
CA ARG A 206 50.13 -13.29 40.96
C ARG A 206 50.54 -12.52 42.21
N SER A 207 50.86 -13.30 43.23
CA SER A 207 51.56 -12.94 44.47
C SER A 207 52.92 -12.30 44.23
#